data_AF-A0A7V0XP39-F1
#
_entry.id   AF-A0A7V0XP39-F1
#
_cell.length_a   1.000
_cell.length_b   1.000
_cell.length_c   1.000
_cell.angle_alpha   90.00
_cell.angle_beta   90.00
_cell.angle_gamma   90.00
#
_symmetry.space_group_name_H-M   'P 1'
#
loop_
_entity.id
_entity.type
_entity.pdbx_description
1 polymer ?
#
loop_
_entity_poly.entity_id
_entity_poly.type
_entity_poly.pdbx_seq_one_letter_code
_entity_poly.pdbx_strand_id
1 'polypeptide(L)'
;MCKKIRLSENHTRSLSSSLTVVEKSLLELENMLIKQRNSCCNVLLKDVDDKTIETNISVIQEAKSFICELAEKYGTSKHRTSLQKAINAKRVRIWEILSETLSRNMKGFGTFPQKYAEEYDSDISKLIEITNRIKQ
;
A
#
# COMPACT_ATOMS: atom_id res chain seq x y z
N MET A 1 -11.92 3.35 -32.20
CA MET A 1 -12.51 2.22 -31.46
C MET A 1 -11.51 1.08 -31.40
N CYS A 2 -10.95 0.77 -30.23
CA CYS A 2 -10.06 -0.39 -30.09
C CYS A 2 -10.84 -1.69 -30.28
N LYS A 3 -10.34 -2.57 -31.15
CA LYS A 3 -10.90 -3.91 -31.37
C LYS A 3 -10.85 -4.69 -30.06
N LYS A 4 -12.02 -5.05 -29.51
CA LYS A 4 -12.11 -5.89 -28.31
C LYS A 4 -11.57 -7.28 -28.61
N ILE A 5 -10.68 -7.76 -27.76
CA ILE A 5 -10.09 -9.10 -27.85
C ILE A 5 -10.71 -9.96 -26.75
N ARG A 6 -11.30 -11.09 -27.13
CA ARG A 6 -11.82 -12.07 -26.17
C ARG A 6 -10.71 -13.05 -25.80
N LEU A 7 -10.28 -12.98 -24.55
CA LEU A 7 -9.39 -13.97 -23.94
C LEU A 7 -10.22 -15.05 -23.21
N SER A 8 -9.58 -16.17 -22.87
CA SER A 8 -10.18 -17.14 -21.94
C SER A 8 -10.34 -16.53 -20.56
N GLU A 9 -11.27 -17.04 -19.75
CA GLU A 9 -11.54 -16.50 -18.41
C GLU A 9 -10.29 -16.48 -17.53
N ASN A 10 -9.47 -17.53 -17.59
CA ASN A 10 -8.22 -17.61 -16.83
C ASN A 10 -7.22 -16.53 -17.27
N HIS A 11 -7.09 -16.28 -18.57
CA HIS A 11 -6.21 -15.22 -19.08
C HIS A 11 -6.74 -13.83 -18.71
N THR A 12 -8.05 -13.59 -18.83
CA THR A 12 -8.66 -12.32 -18.41
C THR A 12 -8.47 -12.06 -16.92
N ARG A 13 -8.66 -13.08 -16.08
CA ARG A 13 -8.46 -13.00 -14.62
C ARG A 13 -7.01 -12.70 -14.28
N SER A 14 -6.08 -13.42 -14.91
CA SER A 14 -4.63 -13.21 -14.73
C SER A 14 -4.20 -11.79 -15.12
N LEU A 15 -4.67 -11.31 -16.28
CA LEU A 15 -4.42 -9.95 -16.75
C LEU A 15 -5.02 -8.91 -15.80
N SER A 16 -6.26 -9.10 -15.37
CA SER A 16 -6.95 -8.19 -14.44
C SER A 16 -6.17 -8.01 -13.13
N SER A 17 -5.71 -9.13 -12.55
CA SER A 17 -4.89 -9.11 -11.33
C SER A 17 -3.57 -8.37 -11.57
N SER A 18 -2.89 -8.65 -12.68
CA SER A 18 -1.62 -8.01 -13.03
C SER A 18 -1.78 -6.50 -13.21
N LEU A 19 -2.77 -6.06 -13.99
CA LEU A 19 -3.06 -4.63 -14.21
C LEU A 19 -3.40 -3.93 -12.89
N THR A 20 -4.18 -4.57 -12.01
CA THR A 20 -4.53 -4.01 -10.70
C THR A 20 -3.29 -3.81 -9.82
N VAL A 21 -2.35 -4.76 -9.84
CA VAL A 21 -1.10 -4.64 -9.06
C VAL A 21 -0.22 -3.53 -9.62
N VAL A 22 -0.04 -3.47 -10.94
CA VAL A 22 0.75 -2.41 -11.59
C VAL A 22 0.15 -1.04 -11.32
N GLU A 23 -1.17 -0.89 -11.46
CA GLU A 23 -1.86 0.38 -11.19
C GLU A 23 -1.66 0.84 -9.74
N LYS A 24 -1.75 -0.07 -8.76
CA LYS A 24 -1.49 0.25 -7.35
C LYS A 24 -0.05 0.73 -7.13
N SER A 25 0.93 0.04 -7.70
CA SER A 25 2.34 0.44 -7.58
C SER A 25 2.61 1.80 -8.21
N LEU A 26 1.99 2.10 -9.36
CA LEU A 26 2.08 3.41 -10.01
C LEU A 26 1.47 4.52 -9.15
N LEU A 27 0.31 4.28 -8.53
CA LEU A 27 -0.33 5.22 -7.61
C LEU A 27 0.52 5.46 -6.34
N GLU A 28 1.16 4.42 -5.80
CA GLU A 28 2.07 4.55 -4.66
C GLU A 28 3.31 5.38 -5.03
N LEU A 29 3.93 5.10 -6.17
CA LEU A 29 5.09 5.84 -6.69
C LEU A 29 4.76 7.32 -6.95
N GLU A 30 3.63 7.59 -7.60
CA GLU A 30 3.13 8.95 -7.82
C GLU A 30 2.94 9.72 -6.50
N ASN A 31 2.34 9.06 -5.50
CA ASN A 31 2.17 9.67 -4.18
C ASN A 31 3.50 10.00 -3.51
N MET A 32 4.53 9.17 -3.68
CA MET A 32 5.87 9.42 -3.15
C MET A 32 6.51 10.66 -3.82
N LEU A 33 6.43 10.73 -5.15
CA LEU A 33 6.98 11.84 -5.95
C LEU A 33 6.31 13.18 -5.64
N ILE A 34 5.00 13.18 -5.36
CA ILE A 34 4.25 14.41 -5.05
C ILE A 34 4.42 14.85 -3.59
N LYS A 35 4.31 13.92 -2.64
CA LYS A 35 4.22 14.30 -1.23
C LYS A 35 5.59 14.55 -0.59
N GLN A 36 6.64 13.84 -1.03
CA GLN A 36 8.04 13.97 -0.55
C GLN A 36 8.16 14.24 0.95
N ARG A 37 7.45 13.45 1.78
CA ARG A 37 7.37 13.68 3.23
C ARG A 37 8.41 12.88 3.99
N ASN A 38 9.06 13.53 4.94
CA ASN A 38 9.77 12.85 6.02
C ASN A 38 8.77 12.25 7.02
N SER A 39 9.20 11.22 7.72
CA SER A 39 8.44 10.54 8.78
C SER A 39 9.33 10.32 10.00
N CYS A 40 8.73 9.96 11.14
CA CYS A 40 9.48 9.73 12.38
C CYS A 40 10.54 8.61 12.23
N CYS A 41 10.28 7.61 11.39
CA CYS A 41 11.18 6.46 11.22
C CYS A 41 12.02 6.53 9.94
N ASN A 42 11.68 7.41 8.98
CA ASN A 42 12.37 7.50 7.70
C ASN A 42 12.51 8.95 7.25
N VAL A 43 13.73 9.36 6.89
CA VAL A 43 14.03 10.62 6.23
C VAL A 43 14.21 10.34 4.74
N LEU A 44 13.50 11.10 3.91
CA LEU A 44 13.62 11.01 2.45
C LEU A 44 14.70 11.98 1.99
N LEU A 45 15.77 11.44 1.41
CA LEU A 45 16.79 12.23 0.74
C LEU A 45 16.32 12.51 -0.68
N LYS A 46 16.24 13.79 -1.06
CA LYS A 46 15.94 14.19 -2.43
C LYS A 46 17.23 14.17 -3.25
N ASP A 47 17.53 13.02 -3.82
CA ASP A 47 18.68 12.77 -4.71
C ASP A 47 18.29 12.82 -6.20
N VAL A 48 17.05 13.23 -6.51
CA VAL A 48 16.51 13.37 -7.86
C VAL A 48 16.07 14.82 -8.09
N ASP A 49 16.39 15.38 -9.26
CA ASP A 49 16.00 16.74 -9.62
C ASP A 49 14.50 16.87 -9.98
N ASP A 50 13.98 18.10 -9.91
CA ASP A 50 12.56 18.38 -10.13
C ASP A 50 12.09 18.05 -11.54
N LYS A 51 12.95 18.23 -12.55
CA LYS A 51 12.62 17.91 -13.94
C LYS A 51 12.41 16.41 -14.14
N THR A 52 13.22 15.59 -13.49
CA THR A 52 13.11 14.15 -13.47
C THR A 52 11.83 13.72 -12.74
N ILE A 53 11.49 14.36 -11.62
CA ILE A 53 10.24 14.12 -10.89
C ILE A 53 9.02 14.42 -11.77
N GLU A 54 8.97 15.60 -12.41
CA GLU A 54 7.89 15.99 -13.32
C GLU A 54 7.75 15.03 -14.51
N THR A 55 8.89 14.64 -15.11
CA THR A 55 8.92 13.67 -16.22
C THR A 55 8.33 12.34 -15.77
N ASN A 56 8.75 11.83 -14.60
CA ASN A 56 8.25 10.57 -14.05
C ASN A 56 6.75 10.63 -13.75
N ILE A 57 6.25 11.74 -13.20
CA ILE A 57 4.81 11.93 -12.97
C ILE A 57 4.05 11.87 -14.31
N SER A 58 4.55 12.54 -15.35
CA SER A 58 3.92 12.50 -16.69
C SER A 58 3.87 11.08 -17.24
N VAL A 59 4.98 10.33 -17.16
CA VAL A 59 5.06 8.93 -17.62
C VAL A 59 4.11 8.03 -16.83
N ILE A 60 3.98 8.24 -15.52
CA ILE A 60 3.05 7.48 -14.68
C ILE A 60 1.59 7.74 -15.10
N GLN A 61 1.22 8.98 -15.43
CA GLN A 61 -0.14 9.27 -15.94
C GLN A 61 -0.42 8.63 -17.29
N GLU A 62 0.57 8.63 -18.19
CA GLU A 62 0.48 7.94 -19.47
C GLU A 62 0.26 6.44 -19.26
N ALA A 63 1.06 5.81 -18.38
CA ALA A 63 0.92 4.40 -18.04
C ALA A 63 -0.45 4.05 -17.45
N LYS A 64 -0.97 4.87 -16.52
CA LYS A 64 -2.32 4.69 -15.94
C LYS A 64 -3.42 4.81 -17.00
N SER A 65 -3.27 5.74 -17.94
CA SER A 65 -4.21 5.90 -19.05
C SER A 65 -4.18 4.67 -19.96
N PHE A 66 -2.99 4.17 -20.29
CA PHE A 66 -2.85 2.97 -21.10
C PHE A 66 -3.38 1.71 -20.40
N ILE A 67 -3.26 1.59 -19.07
CA ILE A 67 -3.90 0.52 -18.31
C ILE A 67 -5.43 0.53 -18.49
N CYS A 68 -6.05 1.71 -18.50
CA CYS A 68 -7.49 1.83 -18.75
C CYS A 68 -7.86 1.35 -20.16
N GLU A 69 -7.06 1.68 -21.17
CA GLU A 69 -7.25 1.20 -22.54
C GLU A 69 -7.09 -0.32 -22.64
N LEU A 70 -6.08 -0.90 -21.99
CA LEU A 70 -5.89 -2.35 -21.92
C LEU A 70 -7.08 -3.03 -21.24
N ALA A 71 -7.56 -2.46 -20.12
CA ALA A 71 -8.70 -2.98 -19.40
C ALA A 71 -9.95 -3.04 -20.29
N GLU A 72 -10.20 -1.99 -21.06
CA GLU A 72 -11.31 -1.95 -22.01
C GLU A 72 -11.12 -2.92 -23.18
N LYS A 73 -9.91 -2.97 -23.77
CA LYS A 73 -9.57 -3.81 -24.92
C LYS A 73 -9.72 -5.30 -24.62
N TYR A 74 -9.30 -5.73 -23.43
CA TYR A 74 -9.32 -7.14 -23.02
C TYR A 74 -10.52 -7.49 -22.14
N GLY A 75 -11.40 -6.52 -21.85
CA GLY A 75 -12.61 -6.75 -21.06
C GLY A 75 -12.34 -7.15 -19.61
N THR A 76 -11.29 -6.59 -19.00
CA THR A 76 -11.06 -6.78 -17.56
C THR A 76 -12.10 -5.99 -16.78
N SER A 77 -12.53 -6.52 -15.64
CA SER A 77 -13.59 -5.90 -14.83
C SER A 77 -12.99 -4.97 -13.77
N LYS A 78 -13.59 -3.79 -13.61
CA LYS A 78 -13.30 -2.93 -12.45
C LYS A 78 -13.83 -3.61 -11.19
N HIS A 79 -12.93 -3.93 -10.26
CA HIS A 79 -13.34 -4.41 -8.95
C HIS A 79 -13.85 -3.26 -8.09
N ARG A 80 -15.11 -3.37 -7.64
CA ARG A 80 -15.68 -2.41 -6.68
C ARG A 80 -15.28 -2.84 -5.27
N THR A 81 -14.48 -2.04 -4.61
CA THR A 81 -14.14 -2.24 -3.20
C THR A 81 -14.80 -1.14 -2.37
N SER A 82 -15.45 -1.54 -1.27
CA SER A 82 -15.98 -0.58 -0.29
C SER A 82 -14.82 0.12 0.40
N LEU A 83 -14.85 1.46 0.46
CA LEU A 83 -13.89 2.25 1.22
C LEU A 83 -13.83 1.79 2.68
N GLN A 84 -14.99 1.46 3.28
CA GLN A 84 -15.07 0.89 4.61
C GLN A 84 -14.24 -0.38 4.76
N LYS A 85 -14.39 -1.31 3.80
CA LYS A 85 -13.64 -2.58 3.81
C LYS A 85 -12.14 -2.33 3.67
N ALA A 86 -11.74 -1.36 2.85
CA ALA A 86 -10.34 -0.99 2.69
C ALA A 86 -9.76 -0.38 3.98
N ILE A 87 -10.49 0.53 4.64
CA ILE A 87 -10.10 1.11 5.93
C ILE A 87 -9.97 0.00 6.98
N ASN A 88 -10.98 -0.87 7.10
CA ASN A 88 -10.97 -1.96 8.08
C ASN A 88 -9.81 -2.92 7.83
N ALA A 89 -9.52 -3.29 6.58
CA ALA A 89 -8.38 -4.14 6.25
C ALA A 89 -7.05 -3.51 6.67
N LYS A 90 -6.85 -2.21 6.43
CA LYS A 90 -5.63 -1.50 6.87
C LYS A 90 -5.53 -1.43 8.41
N ARG A 91 -6.64 -1.18 9.11
CA ARG A 91 -6.67 -1.16 10.58
C ARG A 91 -6.32 -2.51 11.18
N VAL A 92 -6.91 -3.59 10.67
CA VAL A 92 -6.57 -4.96 11.10
C VAL A 92 -5.09 -5.23 10.89
N ARG A 93 -4.55 -4.85 9.71
CA ARG A 93 -3.13 -5.05 9.44
C ARG A 93 -2.22 -4.26 10.40
N ILE A 94 -2.56 -3.03 10.73
CA ILE A 94 -1.82 -2.22 11.72
C ILE A 94 -1.86 -2.90 13.09
N TRP A 95 -3.05 -3.33 13.52
CA TRP A 95 -3.23 -4.01 14.80
C TRP A 95 -2.45 -5.31 14.89
N GLU A 96 -2.44 -6.12 13.83
CA GLU A 96 -1.64 -7.35 13.72
C GLU A 96 -0.15 -7.04 13.93
N ILE A 97 0.40 -6.09 13.17
CA ILE A 97 1.81 -5.71 13.26
C ILE A 97 2.16 -5.26 14.68
N LEU A 98 1.37 -4.36 15.27
CA LEU A 98 1.64 -3.87 16.62
C LEU A 98 1.53 -4.98 17.67
N SER A 99 0.55 -5.88 17.53
CA SER A 99 0.38 -7.01 18.45
C SER A 99 1.55 -8.00 18.37
N GLU A 100 2.08 -8.25 17.17
CA GLU A 100 3.28 -9.07 16.96
C GLU A 100 4.54 -8.44 17.57
N THR A 101 4.57 -7.12 17.74
CA THR A 101 5.69 -6.41 18.38
C THR A 101 5.67 -6.42 19.91
N LEU A 102 4.69 -7.02 20.59
CA LEU A 102 4.70 -7.12 22.06
C LEU A 102 5.88 -7.97 22.56
N SER A 103 6.40 -7.65 23.75
CA SER A 103 7.58 -8.29 24.35
C SER A 103 7.48 -9.82 24.38
N ARG A 104 6.30 -10.35 24.71
CA ARG A 104 5.99 -11.80 24.75
C ARG A 104 6.13 -12.52 23.41
N ASN A 105 6.01 -11.78 22.30
CA ASN A 105 6.04 -12.28 20.93
C ASN A 105 7.44 -12.15 20.30
N MET A 106 8.39 -11.48 20.98
CA MET A 106 9.74 -11.26 20.46
C MET A 106 10.72 -12.42 20.66
N LYS A 107 10.26 -13.59 21.12
CA LYS A 107 11.15 -14.73 21.46
C LYS A 107 12.05 -15.18 20.29
N GLY A 108 11.64 -14.94 19.04
CA GLY A 108 12.42 -15.23 17.83
C GLY A 108 13.62 -14.29 17.59
N PHE A 109 13.72 -13.18 18.32
CA PHE A 109 14.77 -12.16 18.17
C PHE A 109 15.75 -12.13 19.36
N GLY A 110 15.68 -13.13 20.24
CA GLY A 110 16.46 -13.21 21.47
C GLY A 110 15.63 -13.03 22.73
N THR A 111 16.27 -13.11 23.90
CA THR A 111 15.60 -12.90 25.18
C THR A 111 15.31 -11.42 25.39
N PHE A 112 14.02 -11.05 25.48
CA PHE A 112 13.62 -9.70 25.79
C PHE A 112 14.02 -9.33 27.24
N PRO A 113 14.62 -8.16 27.51
CA PRO A 113 15.00 -7.76 28.86
C PRO A 113 13.76 -7.53 29.75
N GLN A 114 13.51 -8.45 30.69
CA GLN A 114 12.29 -8.45 31.51
C GLN A 114 12.05 -7.13 32.27
N LYS A 115 13.12 -6.43 32.67
CA LYS A 115 13.03 -5.14 33.36
C LYS A 115 12.39 -4.01 32.54
N TYR A 116 12.34 -4.14 31.21
CA TYR A 116 11.75 -3.14 30.32
C TYR A 116 10.42 -3.59 29.71
N ALA A 117 9.98 -4.82 29.98
CA ALA A 117 8.83 -5.43 29.30
C ALA A 117 7.52 -4.67 29.54
N GLU A 118 7.29 -4.21 30.77
CA GLU A 118 6.06 -3.50 31.15
C GLU A 118 5.95 -2.12 30.48
N GLU A 119 7.01 -1.30 30.55
CA GLU A 119 7.05 0.01 29.90
C GLU A 119 6.91 -0.10 28.38
N TYR A 120 7.67 -1.03 27.78
CA TYR A 120 7.61 -1.29 26.34
C TYR A 120 6.20 -1.72 25.89
N ASP A 121 5.58 -2.69 26.57
CA ASP A 121 4.24 -3.16 26.19
C ASP A 121 3.16 -2.09 26.43
N SER A 122 3.35 -1.21 27.42
CA SER A 122 2.48 -0.04 27.66
C SER A 122 2.53 0.93 26.47
N ASP A 123 3.71 1.23 25.94
CA ASP A 123 3.88 2.12 24.77
C ASP A 123 3.23 1.54 23.51
N ILE A 124 3.43 0.24 23.25
CA ILE A 124 2.78 -0.45 22.13
C ILE A 124 1.26 -0.46 22.30
N SER A 125 0.76 -0.72 23.51
CA SER A 125 -0.67 -0.72 23.82
C SER A 125 -1.30 0.67 23.59
N LYS A 126 -0.60 1.73 23.97
CA LYS A 126 -1.03 3.11 23.71
C LYS A 126 -1.12 3.40 22.21
N LEU A 127 -0.16 2.93 21.41
CA LEU A 127 -0.20 3.09 19.95
C LEU A 127 -1.36 2.29 19.32
N ILE A 128 -1.65 1.09 19.83
CA ILE A 128 -2.83 0.30 19.45
C ILE A 128 -4.11 1.08 19.76
N GLU A 129 -4.25 1.67 20.95
CA GLU A 129 -5.42 2.46 21.33
C GLU A 129 -5.62 3.66 20.39
N ILE A 130 -4.56 4.42 20.12
CA ILE A 130 -4.60 5.57 19.21
C ILE A 130 -5.06 5.15 17.81
N THR A 131 -4.48 4.09 17.25
CA THR A 131 -4.82 3.62 15.90
C THR A 131 -6.23 3.02 15.82
N ASN A 132 -6.76 2.48 16.91
CA ASN A 132 -8.14 2.00 17.00
C ASN A 132 -9.19 3.10 16.96
N ARG A 133 -8.84 4.36 17.23
CA ARG A 133 -9.74 5.51 17.14
C ARG A 133 -10.07 5.93 15.70
N ILE A 134 -9.39 5.39 14.69
CA ILE A 134 -9.72 5.60 13.28
C ILE A 134 -11.14 5.06 13.03
N LYS A 135 -12.10 5.98 12.79
CA LYS A 135 -13.53 5.65 12.69
C LYS A 135 -13.82 4.71 11.52
N GLN A 136 -14.82 3.86 11.73
CA GLN A 136 -15.43 3.05 10.69
C GLN A 136 -16.45 3.90 9.97
#